data_AF-A0AA35PPY5-F1
#
_entry.id   AF-A0AA35PPY5-F1
#
_cell.length_a   1.000
_cell.length_b   1.000
_cell.length_c   1.000
_cell.angle_alpha   90.00
_cell.angle_beta   90.00
_cell.angle_gamma   90.00
#
_symmetry.space_group_name_H-M   'P 1'
#
loop_
_entity.id
_entity.type
_entity.pdbx_description
1 polymer ?
#
loop_
_entity_poly.entity_id
_entity_poly.type
_entity_poly.pdbx_seq_one_letter_code
_entity_poly.pdbx_strand_id
1 'polypeptide(L)' 'MATQGHIKQFDPTVPGKWDSYATKLEFFHVANNVTDPLLKRAMLFSVCGPGTFKIPQALEAPTKL' A
#
# COMPACT_ATOMS: atom_id res chain seq x y z
N MET A 1 6.84 10.75 15.96
CA MET A 1 6.53 9.31 16.12
C MET A 1 7.35 8.57 15.07
N ALA A 2 8.25 7.68 15.49
CA ALA A 2 9.10 6.96 14.55
C ALA A 2 8.26 5.89 13.86
N THR A 3 8.12 5.94 12.53
CA THR A 3 7.53 4.85 11.76
C THR A 3 8.44 3.64 11.89
N GLN A 4 8.03 2.65 12.66
CA GLN A 4 8.88 1.52 13.03
C GLN A 4 8.87 0.51 11.87
N GLY A 5 9.88 0.58 11.01
CA GLY A 5 10.19 -0.44 10.01
C GLY A 5 9.87 -0.06 8.56
N HIS A 6 10.47 -0.82 7.63
CA HIS A 6 10.29 -0.71 6.19
C HIS A 6 9.57 -1.98 5.70
N ILE A 7 8.35 -1.85 5.17
CA ILE A 7 7.70 -2.94 4.44
C ILE A 7 8.29 -3.01 3.02
N LYS A 8 8.63 -4.22 2.56
CA LYS A 8 9.16 -4.39 1.20
C LYS A 8 8.12 -3.91 0.17
N GLN A 9 8.55 -3.32 -0.93
CA GLN A 9 7.64 -2.95 -2.02
C GLN A 9 6.87 -4.19 -2.53
N PHE A 10 5.59 -4.00 -2.89
CA PHE A 10 4.83 -5.04 -3.57
C PHE A 10 5.45 -5.33 -4.94
N ASP A 11 5.69 -6.61 -5.21
CA ASP A 11 6.21 -7.08 -6.49
C ASP A 11 5.06 -7.72 -7.30
N PRO A 12 4.51 -7.01 -8.30
CA PRO A 12 3.40 -7.51 -9.11
C PRO A 12 3.83 -8.64 -10.08
N THR A 13 5.14 -8.88 -10.25
CA THR A 13 5.64 -9.94 -11.15
C THR A 13 5.49 -11.34 -10.56
N VAL A 14 5.23 -11.44 -9.25
CA VAL A 14 5.08 -12.72 -8.57
C VAL A 14 3.59 -12.98 -8.28
N PRO A 15 2.95 -13.91 -9.02
CA PRO A 15 1.54 -14.22 -8.84
C PRO A 15 1.26 -14.80 -7.44
N GLY A 16 0.06 -14.55 -6.92
CA GLY A 16 -0.43 -15.13 -5.67
C GLY A 16 0.16 -14.56 -4.37
N LYS A 17 0.95 -13.48 -4.44
CA LYS A 17 1.53 -12.85 -3.23
C LYS A 17 0.73 -11.67 -2.67
N TRP A 18 -0.36 -11.28 -3.32
CA TRP A 18 -1.18 -10.15 -2.90
C TRP A 18 -1.74 -10.32 -1.49
N ASP A 19 -2.39 -11.44 -1.18
CA ASP A 19 -3.02 -11.67 0.13
C ASP A 19 -2.02 -11.63 1.29
N SER A 20 -0.84 -12.22 1.07
CA SER A 20 0.27 -12.19 2.02
C SER A 20 0.84 -10.79 2.20
N TYR A 21 0.85 -9.99 1.12
CA TYR A 21 1.29 -8.60 1.17
C TYR A 21 0.28 -7.70 1.89
N ALA A 22 -1.01 -7.82 1.55
CA ALA A 22 -2.10 -7.08 2.18
C ALA A 22 -2.15 -7.34 3.69
N THR A 23 -1.97 -8.60 4.11
CA THR A 23 -1.90 -8.97 5.54
C THR A 23 -0.73 -8.29 6.25
N LYS A 24 0.46 -8.26 5.61
CA LYS A 24 1.64 -7.55 6.17
C LYS A 24 1.41 -6.04 6.25
N LEU A 25 0.73 -5.47 5.26
CA LEU A 25 0.40 -4.05 5.24
C LEU A 25 -0.58 -3.68 6.35
N GLU A 26 -1.59 -4.51 6.62
CA GLU A 26 -2.51 -4.29 7.75
C GLU A 26 -1.79 -4.36 9.11
N PHE A 27 -0.90 -5.33 9.32
CA PHE A 27 -0.09 -5.35 10.54
C PHE A 27 0.84 -4.13 10.64
N PHE A 28 1.35 -3.65 9.51
CA PHE A 28 2.14 -2.43 9.47
C PHE A 28 1.30 -1.19 9.82
N HIS A 29 0.06 -1.10 9.35
CA HIS A 29 -0.88 -0.05 9.76
C HIS A 29 -1.13 -0.08 11.27
N VAL A 30 -1.41 -1.26 11.82
CA VAL A 30 -1.65 -1.45 13.27
C VAL A 30 -0.41 -1.05 14.07
N ALA A 31 0.78 -1.51 13.68
CA ALA A 31 2.03 -1.20 14.37
C ALA A 31 2.36 0.32 14.36
N ASN A 32 1.92 1.04 13.34
CA ASN A 32 2.14 2.49 13.21
C ASN A 32 0.94 3.33 13.71
N ASN A 33 -0.06 2.71 14.36
CA ASN A 33 -1.29 3.37 14.79
C ASN A 33 -2.03 4.12 13.66
N VAL A 34 -1.93 3.60 12.43
CA VAL A 34 -2.62 4.15 11.27
C VAL A 34 -4.03 3.57 11.22
N THR A 35 -4.97 4.32 11.77
CA THR A 35 -6.40 3.97 11.81
C THR A 35 -7.21 4.68 10.74
N ASP A 36 -6.76 5.87 10.33
CA ASP A 36 -7.43 6.67 9.32
C ASP A 36 -7.34 6.05 7.91
N PRO A 37 -8.47 5.86 7.20
CA PRO A 37 -8.48 5.28 5.88
C PRO A 37 -7.65 6.04 4.83
N LEU A 38 -7.58 7.38 4.91
CA LEU A 38 -6.77 8.17 3.99
C LEU A 38 -5.29 7.96 4.27
N LEU A 39 -4.88 7.88 5.54
CA LEU A 39 -3.51 7.56 5.92
C LEU A 39 -3.11 6.13 5.53
N LYS A 40 -3.99 5.14 5.68
CA LYS A 40 -3.74 3.77 5.18
C LYS A 40 -3.50 3.77 3.68
N ARG A 41 -4.31 4.52 2.94
CA ARG A 41 -4.19 4.67 1.49
C ARG A 41 -2.88 5.37 1.10
N ALA A 42 -2.56 6.49 1.73
CA ALA A 42 -1.31 7.22 1.52
C ALA A 42 -0.08 6.36 1.84
N MET A 43 -0.16 5.54 2.89
CA MET A 43 0.90 4.60 3.25
C MET A 43 1.04 3.48 2.21
N LEU A 44 -0.05 2.91 1.71
CA LEU A 44 -0.01 1.97 0.57
C LEU A 44 0.71 2.59 -0.63
N PHE A 45 0.36 3.83 -0.99
CA PHE A 45 0.99 4.53 -2.10
C PHE A 45 2.49 4.78 -1.89
N SER A 46 2.92 5.11 -0.66
CA SER A 46 4.33 5.34 -0.37
C SER A 46 5.17 4.06 -0.43
N VAL A 47 4.59 2.90 -0.09
CA VAL A 47 5.29 1.61 -0.10
C VAL A 47 5.20 0.87 -1.42
N CYS A 48 4.23 1.20 -2.28
CA CYS A 48 4.03 0.54 -3.57
C CYS A 48 5.15 0.84 -4.59
N GLY A 49 5.98 1.85 -4.36
CA GLY A 49 7.07 2.25 -5.26
C GLY A 49 6.60 2.60 -6.69
N PRO A 50 7.49 3.15 -7.52
CA PRO A 50 7.10 3.85 -8.75
C PRO A 50 6.43 2.96 -9.81
N GLY A 51 6.73 1.66 -9.81
CA GLY A 51 6.12 0.69 -10.74
C GLY A 51 4.68 0.34 -10.39
N THR A 52 4.38 0.18 -9.10
CA THR A 52 3.04 -0.23 -8.63
C THR A 52 2.15 0.98 -8.37
N PHE A 53 2.71 2.18 -8.14
CA PHE A 53 1.96 3.43 -7.93
C PHE A 53 1.03 3.80 -9.10
N LYS A 54 1.40 3.43 -10.34
CA LYS A 54 0.56 3.69 -11.53
C LYS A 54 -0.79 2.96 -11.48
N ILE A 55 -0.87 1.81 -10.81
CA ILE A 55 -2.09 0.99 -10.75
C ILE A 55 -3.18 1.67 -9.88
N PRO A 56 -2.92 2.01 -8.60
CA PRO A 56 -3.89 2.73 -7.79
C PRO A 56 -4.04 4.20 -8.20
N GLN A 57 -3.05 4.85 -8.83
CA GLN A 57 -3.26 6.17 -9.46
C GLN A 57 -4.26 6.09 -10.63
N ALA A 58 -4.24 5.01 -11.43
CA ALA A 58 -5.25 4.79 -12.47
C ALA A 58 -6.65 4.50 -11.89
N LEU A 59 -6.73 3.92 -10.68
CA LEU A 59 -7.99 3.70 -9.94
C LEU A 59 -8.52 4.97 -9.26
N GLU A 60 -7.65 5.92 -8.91
CA GLU A 60 -8.00 7.24 -8.36
C GLU A 60 -8.43 8.24 -9.44
N ALA A 61 -7.94 8.06 -10.67
CA ALA A 61 -8.34 8.90 -11.78
C ALA A 61 -9.86 8.79 -11.94
N PRO A 62 -10.60 9.91 -12.05
CA PRO A 62 -12.03 9.84 -12.27
C PRO A 62 -12.25 9.02 -13.53
N THR A 63 -12.95 7.90 -13.40
CA THR A 63 -13.54 7.20 -14.54
C THR A 63 -14.41 8.23 -15.22
N LYS A 64 -13.91 8.83 -16.30
CA LYS A 64 -14.76 9.56 -17.24
C LYS A 64 -15.61 8.50 -17.93
N LEU A 65 -16.74 8.17 -17.33
CA LEU A 65 -17.90 7.57 -17.97
C LEU A 65 -19.05 8.55 -17.83
#